data_AF-A0A139KJY1-F1
#
_entry.id   AF-A0A139KJY1-F1
#
_cell.length_a   1.000
_cell.length_b   1.000
_cell.length_c   1.000
_cell.angle_alpha   90.00
_cell.angle_beta   90.00
_cell.angle_gamma   90.00
#
_symmetry.space_group_name_H-M   'P 1'
#
loop_
_entity.id
_entity.type
_entity.pdbx_description
1 polymer ?
#
loop_
_entity_poly.entity_id
_entity_poly.type
_entity_poly.pdbx_seq_one_letter_code
_entity_poly.pdbx_strand_id
1 'polypeptide(L)'
;MHFVCSYDAKGFYWRFSHPSGGLYRGNTKVGTLNSDWSITASDGTTLKMSVLTNGPRRSAEDLTDAVFKASAPKKGTFAGVRYVERTNTRGGMPLTKCSASQQGQRLSRPFEADYTFWR
;
A
#
# COMPACT_ATOMS: atom_id res chain seq x y z
N MET A 1 2.59 -3.38 -5.24
CA MET A 1 1.12 -3.39 -5.24
C MET A 1 0.61 -4.50 -6.14
N HIS A 2 -0.40 -5.27 -5.72
CA HIS A 2 -0.87 -6.46 -6.44
C HIS A 2 -2.29 -6.29 -6.95
N PHE A 3 -2.52 -6.79 -8.16
CA PHE A 3 -3.79 -6.70 -8.87
C PHE A 3 -4.14 -8.04 -9.51
N VAL A 4 -5.44 -8.25 -9.75
CA VAL A 4 -5.96 -9.40 -10.50
C VAL A 4 -6.82 -8.89 -11.64
N CYS A 5 -6.57 -9.38 -12.86
CA CYS A 5 -7.42 -9.04 -14.00
C CYS A 5 -8.83 -9.58 -13.75
N SER A 6 -9.79 -8.66 -13.73
CA SER A 6 -11.20 -8.92 -13.45
C SER A 6 -12.05 -8.35 -14.58
N TYR A 7 -13.29 -8.79 -14.67
CA TYR A 7 -14.27 -8.33 -15.65
C TYR A 7 -15.53 -7.89 -14.93
N ASP A 8 -16.08 -6.74 -15.32
CA ASP A 8 -17.40 -6.26 -14.89
C ASP A 8 -18.18 -5.67 -16.07
N ALA A 9 -19.31 -5.00 -15.80
CA ALA A 9 -20.14 -4.38 -16.82
C ALA A 9 -19.42 -3.32 -17.69
N LYS A 10 -18.29 -2.77 -17.24
CA LYS A 10 -17.46 -1.79 -17.97
C LYS A 10 -16.28 -2.44 -18.71
N GLY A 11 -16.18 -3.77 -18.68
CA GLY A 11 -15.16 -4.56 -19.36
C GLY A 11 -14.03 -5.04 -18.44
N PHE A 12 -12.90 -5.39 -19.05
CA PHE A 12 -11.73 -5.89 -18.34
C PHE A 12 -10.95 -4.76 -17.64
N TYR A 13 -10.53 -5.01 -16.40
CA TYR A 13 -9.75 -4.07 -15.60
C TYR A 13 -8.86 -4.79 -14.58
N TRP A 14 -7.81 -4.10 -14.13
CA TRP A 14 -6.98 -4.57 -13.02
C TRP A 14 -7.63 -4.19 -11.69
N ARG A 15 -8.22 -5.19 -11.01
CA ARG A 15 -8.77 -4.99 -9.68
C ARG A 15 -7.67 -5.08 -8.64
N PHE A 16 -7.63 -4.12 -7.72
CA PHE A 16 -6.72 -4.17 -6.58
C PHE A 16 -6.94 -5.45 -5.76
N SER A 17 -5.85 -6.10 -5.37
CA SER A 17 -5.87 -7.33 -4.57
C SER A 17 -5.35 -7.08 -3.16
N HIS A 18 -4.08 -6.68 -3.02
CA HIS A 18 -3.45 -6.39 -1.74
C HIS A 18 -2.16 -5.58 -1.92
N PRO A 19 -1.67 -4.89 -0.87
CA PRO A 19 -0.33 -4.36 -0.89
C PRO A 19 0.67 -5.45 -0.47
N SER A 20 1.96 -5.17 -0.67
CA SER A 20 3.05 -5.81 0.07
C SER A 20 4.31 -5.00 -0.18
N GLY A 21 5.23 -5.01 0.77
CA GLY A 21 6.53 -4.36 0.61
C GLY A 21 7.39 -4.42 1.86
N GLY A 22 8.67 -4.02 1.72
CA GLY A 22 9.52 -3.74 2.87
C GLY A 22 9.48 -2.26 3.22
N LEU A 23 9.59 -1.95 4.51
CA LEU A 23 9.88 -0.59 4.98
C LEU A 23 11.37 -0.49 5.28
N TYR A 24 12.00 0.57 4.81
CA TYR A 24 13.43 0.78 4.93
C TYR A 24 13.73 2.15 5.54
N ARG A 25 14.78 2.21 6.35
CA ARG A 25 15.43 3.46 6.78
C ARG A 25 16.86 3.41 6.25
N GLY A 26 17.14 4.20 5.21
CA GLY A 26 18.32 3.99 4.40
C GLY A 26 18.33 2.56 3.80
N ASN A 27 19.42 1.82 3.98
CA ASN A 27 19.53 0.44 3.49
C ASN A 27 19.05 -0.62 4.48
N THR A 28 18.61 -0.21 5.68
CA THR A 28 18.19 -1.14 6.72
C THR A 28 16.68 -1.37 6.65
N LYS A 29 16.27 -2.63 6.52
CA LYS A 29 14.86 -3.02 6.62
C LYS A 29 14.39 -2.85 8.08
N VAL A 30 13.37 -2.01 8.28
CA VAL A 30 12.81 -1.68 9.61
C VAL A 30 11.38 -2.20 9.80
N GLY A 31 10.78 -2.76 8.74
CA GLY A 31 9.47 -3.38 8.83
C GLY A 31 9.01 -4.00 7.52
N THR A 32 7.78 -4.51 7.54
CA THR A 32 7.11 -5.14 6.40
C THR A 32 5.68 -4.61 6.30
N LEU A 33 5.28 -4.17 5.11
CA LEU A 33 3.89 -3.92 4.74
C LEU A 33 3.27 -5.25 4.32
N ASN A 34 2.30 -5.71 5.10
CA ASN A 34 1.60 -6.99 4.92
C ASN A 34 0.42 -6.84 3.96
N SER A 35 -0.13 -7.97 3.51
CA SER A 35 -1.26 -8.02 2.56
C SER A 35 -2.59 -7.51 3.14
N ASP A 36 -2.73 -7.43 4.46
CA ASP A 36 -3.95 -7.01 5.16
C ASP A 36 -3.93 -5.52 5.55
N TRP A 37 -3.09 -4.70 4.90
CA TRP A 37 -2.87 -3.29 5.27
C TRP A 37 -2.37 -3.14 6.72
N SER A 38 -1.58 -4.09 7.21
CA SER A 38 -0.82 -3.92 8.45
C SER A 38 0.67 -3.70 8.17
N ILE A 39 1.36 -3.07 9.11
CA ILE A 39 2.82 -2.93 9.11
C ILE A 39 3.35 -3.63 10.35
N THR A 40 4.27 -4.56 10.15
CA THR A 40 5.03 -5.22 11.23
C THR A 40 6.43 -4.62 11.29
N ALA A 41 6.81 -4.07 12.45
CA ALA A 41 8.14 -3.53 12.70
C ALA A 41 9.14 -4.66 13.00
N SER A 42 10.44 -4.34 12.96
CA SER A 42 11.50 -5.29 13.28
C SER A 42 11.47 -5.82 14.73
N ASP A 43 10.80 -5.12 15.65
CA ASP A 43 10.56 -5.60 17.02
C ASP A 43 9.38 -6.59 17.13
N GLY A 44 8.75 -6.95 16.01
CA GLY A 44 7.60 -7.85 15.92
C GLY A 44 6.25 -7.20 16.18
N THR A 45 6.21 -5.93 16.61
CA THR A 45 4.94 -5.24 16.84
C THR A 45 4.25 -4.91 15.52
N THR A 46 2.93 -5.03 15.50
CA THR A 46 2.12 -4.85 14.29
C THR A 46 1.07 -3.76 14.49
N LEU A 47 1.02 -2.82 13.56
CA LEU A 47 0.02 -1.76 13.46
C LEU A 47 -0.90 -2.05 12.28
N LYS A 48 -2.21 -1.99 12.49
CA LYS A 48 -3.20 -2.09 11.39
C LYS A 48 -3.58 -0.69 10.93
N MET A 49 -3.78 -0.51 9.63
CA MET A 49 -4.18 0.79 9.08
C MET A 49 -5.33 0.68 8.08
N SER A 50 -6.17 1.70 8.04
CA SER A 50 -7.25 1.85 7.07
C SER A 50 -7.22 3.25 6.46
N VAL A 51 -7.56 3.38 5.18
CA VAL A 51 -7.54 4.68 4.48
C VAL A 51 -8.52 5.63 5.17
N LEU A 52 -8.02 6.76 5.64
CA LEU A 52 -8.82 7.84 6.20
C LEU A 52 -9.18 8.85 5.10
N THR A 53 -8.19 9.26 4.31
CA THR A 53 -8.39 10.15 3.17
C THR A 53 -7.32 9.94 2.11
N ASN A 54 -7.66 10.26 0.86
CA ASN A 54 -6.73 10.27 -0.26
C ASN A 54 -6.20 11.68 -0.48
N GLY A 55 -4.92 11.79 -0.78
CA GLY A 55 -4.23 13.02 -1.10
C GLY A 55 -4.08 13.24 -2.61
N PRO A 56 -3.09 14.04 -3.03
CA PRO A 56 -2.79 14.25 -4.43
C PRO A 56 -2.26 12.98 -5.10
N ARG A 57 -2.35 12.97 -6.43
CA ARG A 57 -1.76 11.96 -7.30
C ARG A 57 -0.84 12.64 -8.29
N ARG A 58 0.43 12.24 -8.35
CA ARG A 58 1.43 12.90 -9.19
C ARG A 58 1.25 12.58 -10.68
N SER A 59 0.98 11.32 -11.01
CA SER A 59 0.73 10.88 -12.39
C SER A 59 -0.18 9.66 -12.47
N ALA A 60 -0.55 9.26 -13.69
CA ALA A 60 -1.36 8.08 -13.93
C ALA A 60 -0.66 6.73 -13.59
N GLU A 61 0.66 6.71 -13.38
CA GLU A 61 1.39 5.50 -12.99
C GLU A 61 1.55 5.36 -11.47
N ASP A 62 1.33 6.46 -10.75
CA ASP A 62 1.48 6.55 -9.31
C ASP A 62 0.19 6.16 -8.60
N LEU A 63 0.33 5.49 -7.45
CA LEU A 63 -0.73 5.42 -6.46
C LEU A 63 -0.98 6.82 -5.88
N THR A 64 -2.20 7.09 -5.46
CA THR A 64 -2.53 8.33 -4.75
C THR A 64 -1.86 8.35 -3.39
N ASP A 65 -1.35 9.50 -2.96
CA ASP A 65 -0.94 9.70 -1.57
C ASP A 65 -2.15 9.47 -0.64
N ALA A 66 -1.92 9.13 0.63
CA ALA A 66 -3.01 8.82 1.54
C ALA A 66 -2.64 9.01 3.01
N VAL A 67 -3.63 9.43 3.79
CA VAL A 67 -3.58 9.36 5.25
C VAL A 67 -4.39 8.15 5.68
N PHE A 68 -3.84 7.39 6.60
CA PHE A 68 -4.46 6.22 7.19
C PHE A 68 -4.73 6.44 8.66
N LYS A 69 -5.89 5.97 9.14
CA LYS A 69 -6.13 5.79 10.57
C LYS A 69 -5.44 4.51 11.02
N ALA A 70 -4.75 4.57 12.16
CA ALA A 70 -3.98 3.45 12.68
C ALA A 70 -4.57 2.88 13.98
N SER A 71 -4.56 1.56 14.08
CA SER A 71 -4.75 0.82 15.32
C SER A 71 -3.40 0.23 15.75
N ALA A 72 -2.79 0.89 16.72
CA ALA A 72 -1.46 0.59 17.22
C ALA A 72 -1.47 -0.30 18.47
N PRO A 73 -0.42 -1.10 18.70
CA PRO A 73 -0.23 -1.83 19.95
C PRO A 73 0.09 -0.86 21.10
N LYS A 74 -0.08 -1.33 22.34
CA LYS A 74 0.18 -0.53 23.56
C LYS A 74 1.67 -0.29 23.83
N LYS A 75 2.57 -1.09 23.26
CA LYS A 75 4.03 -1.08 23.49
C LYS A 75 4.78 -1.29 22.16
N GLY A 76 6.08 -1.02 22.17
CA GLY A 76 6.99 -1.18 21.04
C GLY A 76 7.00 0.00 20.07
N THR A 77 7.57 -0.22 18.89
CA THR A 77 7.88 0.81 17.88
C THR A 77 6.68 1.67 17.52
N PHE A 78 5.52 1.02 17.35
CA PHE A 78 4.29 1.71 16.96
C PHE A 78 3.45 2.23 18.14
N ALA A 79 3.92 2.13 19.38
CA ALA A 79 3.16 2.61 20.54
C ALA A 79 2.77 4.09 20.38
N GLY A 80 1.48 4.35 20.60
CA GLY A 80 0.91 5.69 20.51
C GLY A 80 0.59 6.17 19.11
N VAL A 81 0.97 5.46 18.03
CA VAL A 81 0.66 5.89 16.67
C VAL A 81 -0.86 5.88 16.43
N ARG A 82 -1.38 6.97 15.85
CA ARG A 82 -2.80 7.19 15.52
C ARG A 82 -3.05 7.35 14.04
N TYR A 83 -2.07 7.88 13.31
CA TYR A 83 -2.16 8.07 11.87
C TYR A 83 -0.86 7.65 11.19
N VAL A 84 -0.99 7.20 9.95
CA VAL A 84 0.15 6.96 9.06
C VAL A 84 -0.09 7.76 7.80
N GLU A 85 0.90 8.50 7.34
CA GLU A 85 0.85 9.17 6.04
C GLU A 85 1.75 8.45 5.05
N ARG A 86 1.22 8.21 3.85
CA ARG A 86 1.98 7.82 2.67
C ARG A 86 2.04 9.00 1.72
N THR A 87 3.25 9.49 1.46
CA THR A 87 3.52 10.63 0.57
C THR A 87 4.60 10.32 -0.44
N ASN A 88 4.77 11.20 -1.44
CA ASN A 88 5.79 11.07 -2.49
C ASN A 88 5.70 9.73 -3.24
N THR A 89 4.47 9.22 -3.41
CA THR A 89 4.29 7.89 -3.98
C THR A 89 4.72 7.87 -5.45
N ARG A 90 5.55 6.89 -5.81
CA ARG A 90 6.04 6.62 -7.17
C ARG A 90 5.68 5.21 -7.60
N GLY A 91 4.99 5.08 -8.72
CA GLY A 91 4.57 3.81 -9.30
C GLY A 91 3.41 3.13 -8.56
N GLY A 92 3.27 1.83 -8.81
CA GLY A 92 2.24 0.99 -8.19
C GLY A 92 0.91 0.91 -8.91
N MET A 93 0.59 1.81 -9.85
CA MET A 93 -0.64 1.70 -10.66
C MET A 93 -0.39 1.04 -12.03
N PRO A 94 -1.27 0.13 -12.47
CA PRO A 94 -1.28 -0.36 -13.86
C PRO A 94 -1.69 0.76 -14.83
N LEU A 95 -0.91 0.97 -15.89
CA LEU A 95 -1.18 1.97 -16.92
C LEU A 95 -2.15 1.50 -18.01
N THR A 96 -2.20 0.19 -18.25
CA THR A 96 -3.05 -0.42 -19.28
C THR A 96 -4.13 -1.27 -18.63
N LYS A 97 -5.30 -1.35 -19.28
CA LYS A 97 -6.31 -2.35 -18.90
C LYS A 97 -5.82 -3.75 -19.23
N CYS A 98 -6.30 -4.75 -18.49
CA CYS A 98 -6.13 -6.13 -18.92
C CYS A 98 -7.12 -6.50 -20.03
N SER A 99 -6.91 -7.65 -20.65
CA SER A 99 -7.74 -8.19 -21.73
C SER A 99 -8.33 -9.55 -21.36
N ALA A 100 -9.22 -10.09 -22.22
CA ALA A 100 -9.85 -11.38 -21.99
C ALA A 100 -8.86 -12.54 -21.82
N SER A 101 -7.77 -12.56 -22.58
CA SER A 101 -6.71 -13.58 -22.46
C SER A 101 -5.95 -13.51 -21.13
N GLN A 102 -6.09 -12.41 -20.39
CA GLN A 102 -5.44 -12.19 -19.11
C GLN A 102 -6.37 -12.37 -17.91
N GLN A 103 -7.63 -12.79 -18.12
CA GLN A 103 -8.59 -12.96 -17.03
C GLN A 103 -8.04 -13.86 -15.91
N GLY A 104 -8.13 -13.39 -14.66
CA GLY A 104 -7.60 -14.11 -13.49
C GLY A 104 -6.08 -14.04 -13.30
N GLN A 105 -5.32 -13.51 -14.28
CA GLN A 105 -3.89 -13.30 -14.11
C GLN A 105 -3.60 -12.25 -13.04
N ARG A 106 -2.44 -12.39 -12.39
CA ARG A 106 -1.95 -11.48 -11.36
C ARG A 106 -0.94 -10.52 -11.95
N LEU A 107 -1.01 -9.26 -11.55
CA LEU A 107 -0.04 -8.23 -11.92
C LEU A 107 0.53 -7.58 -10.66
N SER A 108 1.85 -7.62 -10.54
CA SER A 108 2.61 -6.91 -9.50
C SER A 108 3.21 -5.65 -10.09
N ARG A 109 2.90 -4.50 -9.48
CA ARG A 109 3.54 -3.22 -9.82
C ARG A 109 4.43 -2.75 -8.67
N PRO A 110 5.74 -2.57 -8.88
CA PRO A 110 6.61 -1.99 -7.86
C PRO A 110 6.16 -0.55 -7.58
N PHE A 111 6.37 -0.12 -6.35
CA PHE A 111 6.13 1.26 -5.92
C PHE A 111 7.09 1.62 -4.78
N GLU A 112 7.33 2.90 -4.63
CA GLU A 112 8.05 3.50 -3.51
C GLU A 112 7.23 4.65 -2.96
N ALA A 113 7.32 4.89 -1.65
CA ALA A 113 6.68 6.01 -1.00
C ALA A 113 7.33 6.28 0.36
N ASP A 114 7.19 7.50 0.85
CA ASP A 114 7.59 7.88 2.19
C ASP A 114 6.45 7.59 3.17
N TYR A 115 6.80 7.01 4.33
CA TYR A 115 5.85 6.68 5.39
C TYR A 115 6.19 7.43 6.68
N THR A 116 5.28 8.30 7.12
CA THR A 116 5.40 9.03 8.39
C THR A 116 4.36 8.53 9.38
N PHE A 117 4.77 8.29 10.62
CA PHE A 117 3.93 7.72 11.69
C PHE A 117 3.67 8.78 12.76
N TRP A 118 2.40 9.18 12.91
CA TRP A 118 1.97 10.27 13.79
C TRP A 118 1.33 9.73 15.07
N ARG A 119 1.65 10.36 16.22
CA ARG A 119 1.15 9.98 17.55
C ARG A 119 0.09 10.96 18.04
#